data_AF-X0SPA8-F1
#
_entry.id   AF-X0SPA8-F1
#
_cell.length_a   1.000
_cell.length_b   1.000
_cell.length_c   1.000
_cell.angle_alpha   90.00
_cell.angle_beta   90.00
_cell.angle_gamma   90.00
#
_symmetry.space_group_name_H-M   'P 1'
#
loop_
_entity.id
_entity.type
_entity.pdbx_description
1 polymer ?
#
loop_
_entity_poly.entity_id
_entity_poly.type
_entity_poly.pdbx_seq_one_letter_code
_entity_poly.pdbx_strand_id
1 'polypeptide(L)'
;VRELQSAVQKYNIRLPDRQLVCAPLNTPEGRRYFGAMAGAANYAWANRQCMAQLARRSFEEVLAGKVRHFDLHTVYDVAHNVAKIEEHVVDGRKMKLCIHRKGATRAFGPGHPAITAAYRDVGQPVLVPGDMGTASYVLVGTSDAMEESFGTCCHGAGRKMSRAAARKRIHGRTLRSELEARGIHVRAGSLAGLAEEAPDAYKDIDDVVQVVHGAGLARKVARLRPLAVMKG
;
A
#
# COMPACT_ATOMS: atom_id res chain seq x y z
N VAL A 1 -11.43 17.58 9.13
CA VAL A 1 -12.73 16.88 8.94
C VAL A 1 -13.91 17.79 9.26
N ARG A 2 -14.01 18.39 10.47
CA ARG A 2 -15.12 19.32 10.80
C ARG A 2 -15.28 20.48 9.79
N GLU A 3 -14.17 21.08 9.36
CA GLU A 3 -14.21 22.13 8.32
C GLU A 3 -14.69 21.64 6.93
N LEU A 4 -14.52 20.35 6.60
CA LEU A 4 -15.05 19.81 5.35
C LEU A 4 -16.57 19.56 5.44
N GLN A 5 -17.10 19.33 6.65
CA GLN A 5 -18.54 19.16 6.84
C GLN A 5 -19.31 20.45 6.54
N SER A 6 -18.77 21.60 6.95
CA SER A 6 -19.36 22.90 6.59
C SER A 6 -19.16 23.24 5.11
N ALA A 7 -18.08 22.77 4.47
CA ALA A 7 -17.82 22.99 3.05
C ALA A 7 -18.92 22.41 2.15
N VAL A 8 -19.51 21.27 2.52
CA VAL A 8 -20.61 20.64 1.77
C VAL A 8 -21.80 21.59 1.64
N GLN A 9 -22.21 22.21 2.75
CA GLN A 9 -23.29 23.20 2.76
C GLN A 9 -22.87 24.48 2.03
N LYS A 10 -21.68 25.00 2.34
CA LYS A 10 -21.13 26.23 1.74
C LYS A 10 -21.06 26.19 0.21
N TYR A 11 -20.73 25.03 -0.36
CA TYR A 11 -20.58 24.83 -1.80
C TYR A 11 -21.77 24.08 -2.43
N ASN A 12 -22.89 23.94 -1.71
CA ASN A 12 -24.12 23.29 -2.18
C ASN A 12 -23.89 21.88 -2.78
N ILE A 13 -22.99 21.10 -2.19
CA ILE A 13 -22.67 19.75 -2.65
C ILE A 13 -23.73 18.80 -2.09
N ARG A 14 -24.42 18.05 -2.96
CA ARG A 14 -25.31 16.98 -2.55
C ARG A 14 -24.52 15.69 -2.37
N LEU A 15 -24.54 15.14 -1.15
CA LEU A 15 -23.87 13.90 -0.83
C LEU A 15 -24.86 12.73 -0.82
N PRO A 16 -24.55 11.62 -1.51
CA PRO A 16 -25.35 10.40 -1.38
C PRO A 16 -25.14 9.69 -0.04
N ASP A 17 -24.01 9.95 0.63
CA ASP A 17 -23.72 9.44 1.98
C ASP A 17 -22.93 10.50 2.79
N ARG A 18 -23.23 10.65 4.08
CA ARG A 18 -22.54 11.60 4.99
C ARG A 18 -21.02 11.37 5.10
N GLN A 19 -20.55 10.15 4.87
CA GLN A 19 -19.14 9.77 4.92
C GLN A 19 -18.37 10.21 3.67
N LEU A 20 -19.06 10.64 2.60
CA LEU A 20 -18.48 11.15 1.36
C LEU A 20 -18.24 12.67 1.40
N VAL A 21 -18.08 13.24 2.61
CA VAL A 21 -17.77 14.64 2.83
C VAL A 21 -16.57 15.10 1.98
N CYS A 22 -16.74 16.18 1.23
CA CYS A 22 -15.75 16.67 0.28
C CYS A 22 -15.83 18.20 0.09
N ALA A 23 -14.83 18.76 -0.57
CA ALA A 23 -14.78 20.16 -0.99
C ALA A 23 -14.05 20.27 -2.34
N PRO A 24 -14.37 21.27 -3.19
CA PRO A 24 -13.64 21.48 -4.43
C PRO A 24 -12.17 21.85 -4.14
N LEU A 25 -11.22 21.30 -4.90
CA LEU A 25 -9.77 21.45 -4.61
C LEU A 25 -9.28 22.90 -4.63
N ASN A 26 -9.91 23.76 -5.42
CA ASN A 26 -9.56 25.18 -5.57
C ASN A 26 -10.18 26.07 -4.48
N THR A 27 -10.81 25.50 -3.47
CA THR A 27 -11.34 26.26 -2.31
C THR A 27 -10.32 26.30 -1.17
N PRO A 28 -10.44 27.25 -0.21
CA PRO A 28 -9.57 27.29 0.97
C PRO A 28 -9.56 25.97 1.77
N GLU A 29 -10.71 25.33 1.93
CA GLU A 29 -10.85 24.06 2.64
C GLU A 29 -10.17 22.92 1.88
N GLY A 30 -10.38 22.84 0.55
CA GLY A 30 -9.74 21.86 -0.33
C GLY A 30 -8.21 21.99 -0.35
N ARG A 31 -7.69 23.21 -0.52
CA ARG A 31 -6.24 23.49 -0.50
C ARG A 31 -5.60 23.16 0.84
N ARG A 32 -6.23 23.55 1.96
CA ARG A 32 -5.73 23.23 3.31
C ARG A 32 -5.71 21.73 3.55
N TYR A 33 -6.78 21.02 3.18
CA TYR A 33 -6.81 19.56 3.30
C TYR A 33 -5.71 18.89 2.46
N PHE A 34 -5.56 19.29 1.20
CA PHE A 34 -4.54 18.72 0.32
C PHE A 34 -3.13 18.99 0.84
N GLY A 35 -2.85 20.20 1.32
CA GLY A 35 -1.58 20.57 1.96
C GLY A 35 -1.30 19.73 3.22
N ALA A 36 -2.29 19.58 4.10
CA ALA A 36 -2.16 18.74 5.30
C ALA A 36 -1.93 17.26 4.97
N MET A 37 -2.65 16.72 3.97
CA MET A 37 -2.45 15.36 3.48
C MET A 37 -1.05 15.18 2.89
N ALA A 38 -0.55 16.14 2.12
CA ALA A 38 0.81 16.11 1.58
C ALA A 38 1.86 16.13 2.71
N GLY A 39 1.65 16.95 3.75
CA GLY A 39 2.48 16.96 4.96
C GLY A 39 2.48 15.60 5.68
N ALA A 40 1.31 14.98 5.84
CA ALA A 40 1.19 13.65 6.42
C ALA A 40 1.88 12.56 5.56
N ALA A 41 1.82 12.67 4.23
CA ALA A 41 2.53 11.77 3.33
C ALA A 41 4.05 11.92 3.46
N ASN A 42 4.56 13.15 3.55
CA ASN A 42 5.99 13.44 3.80
C ASN A 42 6.45 12.84 5.13
N TYR A 43 5.66 13.01 6.20
CA TYR A 43 5.94 12.36 7.49
C TYR A 43 5.99 10.83 7.36
N ALA A 44 5.04 10.22 6.64
CA ALA A 44 5.01 8.78 6.44
C ALA A 44 6.23 8.25 5.67
N TRP A 45 6.71 8.98 4.64
CA TRP A 45 7.95 8.64 3.94
C TRP A 45 9.18 8.80 4.84
N ALA A 46 9.27 9.88 5.61
CA ALA A 46 10.36 10.06 6.58
C ALA A 46 10.40 8.93 7.61
N ASN A 47 9.24 8.54 8.13
CA ASN A 47 9.13 7.40 9.04
C ASN A 47 9.63 6.09 8.42
N ARG A 48 9.22 5.77 7.17
CA ARG A 48 9.70 4.57 6.47
C ARG A 48 11.20 4.63 6.16
N GLN A 49 11.74 5.81 5.88
CA GLN A 49 13.18 5.98 5.68
C GLN A 49 13.96 5.72 6.97
N CYS A 50 13.48 6.21 8.13
CA CYS A 50 14.08 5.88 9.43
C CYS A 50 14.03 4.38 9.71
N MET A 51 12.89 3.72 9.48
CA MET A 51 12.75 2.27 9.64
C MET A 51 13.69 1.50 8.71
N ALA A 52 13.85 1.92 7.46
CA ALA A 52 14.80 1.30 6.52
C ALA A 52 16.25 1.42 7.02
N GLN A 53 16.62 2.56 7.62
CA GLN A 53 17.95 2.72 8.19
C GLN A 53 18.17 1.84 9.43
N LEU A 54 17.17 1.70 10.30
CA LEU A 54 17.24 0.78 11.43
C LEU A 54 17.36 -0.67 10.96
N ALA A 55 16.61 -1.07 9.94
CA ALA A 55 16.73 -2.40 9.34
C ALA A 55 18.15 -2.67 8.80
N ARG A 56 18.76 -1.71 8.09
CA ARG A 56 20.15 -1.82 7.62
C ARG A 56 21.12 -2.06 8.77
N ARG A 57 21.01 -1.26 9.85
CA ARG A 57 21.87 -1.42 11.04
C ARG A 57 21.71 -2.80 11.69
N SER A 58 20.48 -3.27 11.86
CA SER A 58 20.25 -4.60 12.44
C SER A 58 20.81 -5.72 11.57
N PHE A 59 20.76 -5.60 10.24
CA PHE A 59 21.37 -6.57 9.33
C PHE A 59 22.90 -6.52 9.43
N GLU A 60 23.49 -5.33 9.43
CA GLU A 60 24.93 -5.14 9.60
C GLU A 60 25.44 -5.73 10.92
N GLU A 61 24.82 -5.40 12.06
CA GLU A 61 25.19 -5.90 13.39
C GLU A 61 25.21 -7.44 13.46
N VAL A 62 24.26 -8.09 12.79
CA VAL A 62 24.10 -9.55 12.88
C VAL A 62 24.94 -10.27 11.82
N LEU A 63 25.08 -9.71 10.61
CA LEU A 63 25.56 -10.44 9.42
C LEU A 63 26.89 -9.93 8.86
N ALA A 64 27.32 -8.70 9.19
CA ALA A 64 28.58 -8.17 8.69
C ALA A 64 29.77 -9.06 9.12
N GLY A 65 30.67 -9.34 8.18
CA GLY A 65 31.80 -10.26 8.38
C GLY A 65 31.43 -11.75 8.42
N LYS A 66 30.13 -12.11 8.45
CA LYS A 66 29.66 -13.51 8.45
C LYS A 66 29.16 -13.97 7.08
N VAL A 67 28.58 -13.06 6.30
CA VAL A 67 28.08 -13.34 4.94
C VAL A 67 28.47 -12.22 3.99
N ARG A 68 28.51 -12.53 2.70
CA ARG A 68 28.67 -11.53 1.63
C ARG A 68 27.32 -10.86 1.34
N HIS A 69 27.34 -9.62 0.87
CA HIS A 69 26.16 -8.87 0.43
C HIS A 69 25.06 -8.75 1.51
N PHE A 70 25.46 -8.42 2.75
CA PHE A 70 24.51 -8.19 3.84
C PHE A 70 23.78 -6.84 3.70
N ASP A 71 24.27 -5.94 2.84
CA ASP A 71 23.72 -4.61 2.62
C ASP A 71 22.28 -4.64 2.08
N LEU A 72 21.42 -3.79 2.64
CA LEU A 72 20.02 -3.67 2.20
C LEU A 72 19.80 -2.42 1.36
N HIS A 73 19.35 -2.63 0.12
CA HIS A 73 18.94 -1.57 -0.80
C HIS A 73 17.43 -1.47 -0.92
N THR A 74 16.92 -0.24 -1.02
CA THR A 74 15.50 0.00 -1.23
C THR A 74 15.16 -0.26 -2.70
N VAL A 75 14.32 -1.27 -2.98
CA VAL A 75 13.82 -1.54 -4.33
C VAL A 75 12.87 -0.42 -4.76
N TYR A 76 11.82 -0.16 -3.98
CA TYR A 76 10.84 0.90 -4.22
C TYR A 76 10.07 1.23 -2.92
N ASP A 77 9.43 2.39 -2.87
CA ASP A 77 8.49 2.79 -1.81
C ASP A 77 7.23 3.34 -2.47
N VAL A 78 6.07 2.81 -2.12
CA VAL A 78 4.80 3.19 -2.72
C VAL A 78 3.71 3.43 -1.68
N ALA A 79 2.93 4.49 -1.90
CA ALA A 79 1.77 4.81 -1.09
C ALA A 79 0.51 4.12 -1.64
N HIS A 80 -0.39 3.73 -0.74
CA HIS A 80 -1.70 3.15 -1.09
C HIS A 80 -2.90 3.90 -0.51
N ASN A 81 -2.65 4.95 0.27
CA ASN A 81 -3.65 5.88 0.82
C ASN A 81 -3.16 7.31 0.58
N VAL A 82 -3.48 7.87 -0.59
CA VAL A 82 -3.01 9.19 -0.99
C VAL A 82 -3.86 9.75 -2.12
N ALA A 83 -4.00 11.07 -2.20
CA ALA A 83 -4.48 11.75 -3.40
C ALA A 83 -3.30 12.40 -4.14
N LYS A 84 -3.25 12.26 -5.46
CA LYS A 84 -2.17 12.82 -6.30
C LYS A 84 -2.75 13.56 -7.49
N ILE A 85 -2.14 14.70 -7.80
CA ILE A 85 -2.45 15.41 -9.04
C ILE A 85 -1.64 14.78 -10.16
N GLU A 86 -2.32 14.19 -11.13
CA GLU A 86 -1.73 13.39 -12.21
C GLU A 86 -2.36 13.78 -13.55
N GLU A 87 -1.65 13.56 -14.65
CA GLU A 87 -2.19 13.73 -15.99
C GLU A 87 -2.59 12.37 -16.56
N HIS A 88 -3.82 12.27 -17.07
CA HIS A 88 -4.37 11.05 -17.66
C HIS A 88 -5.18 11.40 -18.92
N VAL A 89 -5.46 10.42 -19.76
CA VAL A 89 -6.35 10.59 -20.92
C VAL A 89 -7.77 10.19 -20.52
N VAL A 90 -8.74 11.06 -20.78
CA VAL A 90 -10.18 10.82 -20.56
C VAL A 90 -10.90 11.18 -21.86
N ASP A 91 -11.63 10.24 -22.45
CA ASP A 91 -12.32 10.42 -23.74
C ASP A 91 -11.42 11.02 -24.83
N GLY A 92 -10.18 10.51 -24.91
CA GLY A 92 -9.17 10.96 -25.88
C GLY A 92 -8.49 12.29 -25.56
N ARG A 93 -8.80 12.94 -24.42
CA ARG A 93 -8.24 14.23 -24.02
C ARG A 93 -7.34 14.11 -22.81
N LYS A 94 -6.15 14.73 -22.88
CA LYS A 94 -5.24 14.82 -21.73
C LYS A 94 -5.83 15.78 -20.69
N MET A 95 -6.03 15.29 -19.47
CA MET A 95 -6.63 16.02 -18.35
C MET A 95 -5.79 15.90 -17.10
N LYS A 96 -5.73 16.99 -16.33
CA LYS A 96 -5.13 17.00 -15.00
C LYS A 96 -6.18 16.66 -13.96
N LEU A 97 -6.00 15.53 -13.28
CA LEU A 97 -6.96 14.94 -12.35
C LEU A 97 -6.36 14.84 -10.94
N CYS A 98 -7.23 14.79 -9.93
CA CYS A 98 -6.85 14.42 -8.57
C CYS A 98 -7.25 12.98 -8.31
N ILE A 99 -6.30 12.06 -8.49
CA ILE A 99 -6.51 10.64 -8.33
C ILE A 99 -6.47 10.29 -6.85
N HIS A 100 -7.61 9.88 -6.31
CA HIS A 100 -7.76 9.44 -4.92
C HIS A 100 -7.57 7.93 -4.84
N ARG A 101 -6.53 7.49 -4.13
CA ARG A 101 -6.27 6.08 -3.89
C ARG A 101 -6.45 5.77 -2.41
N LYS A 102 -7.35 4.84 -2.09
CA LYS A 102 -7.58 4.33 -0.73
C LYS A 102 -7.56 2.81 -0.78
N GLY A 103 -6.51 2.20 -0.22
CA GLY A 103 -6.25 0.77 -0.40
C GLY A 103 -5.96 0.40 -1.86
N ALA A 104 -5.32 1.29 -2.61
CA ALA A 104 -4.96 1.08 -4.01
C ALA A 104 -3.61 1.74 -4.31
N THR A 105 -2.83 1.14 -5.20
CA THR A 105 -1.43 1.51 -5.43
C THR A 105 -1.26 2.10 -6.82
N ARG A 106 -0.43 3.13 -6.98
CA ARG A 106 -0.05 3.63 -8.31
C ARG A 106 0.75 2.57 -9.07
N ALA A 107 0.43 2.36 -10.34
CA ALA A 107 0.95 1.33 -11.23
C ALA A 107 1.23 1.91 -12.62
N PHE A 108 2.07 2.94 -12.69
CA PHE A 108 2.41 3.57 -13.98
C PHE A 108 3.11 2.58 -14.92
N GLY A 109 2.68 2.58 -16.18
CA GLY A 109 3.22 1.74 -17.24
C GLY A 109 4.62 2.13 -17.71
N PRO A 110 5.26 1.28 -18.52
CA PRO A 110 6.57 1.55 -19.11
C PRO A 110 6.65 2.91 -19.81
N GLY A 111 7.85 3.51 -19.81
CA GLY A 111 8.11 4.80 -20.45
C GLY A 111 7.65 6.03 -19.66
N HIS A 112 6.80 5.88 -18.64
CA HIS A 112 6.24 7.02 -17.92
C HIS A 112 7.35 7.85 -17.22
N PRO A 113 7.40 9.19 -17.40
CA PRO A 113 8.54 10.01 -16.98
C PRO A 113 8.72 10.08 -15.46
N ALA A 114 7.64 9.88 -14.69
CA ALA A 114 7.68 9.83 -13.23
C ALA A 114 8.30 8.53 -12.65
N ILE A 115 8.64 7.55 -13.49
CA ILE A 115 9.33 6.33 -13.08
C ILE A 115 10.84 6.56 -13.09
N THR A 116 11.50 6.10 -12.02
CA THR A 116 12.96 6.11 -11.89
C THR A 116 13.60 5.42 -13.11
N ALA A 117 14.69 5.98 -13.63
CA ALA A 117 15.31 5.52 -14.87
C ALA A 117 15.56 3.99 -14.90
N ALA A 118 16.04 3.41 -13.80
CA ALA A 118 16.31 1.97 -13.68
C ALA A 118 15.08 1.06 -13.91
N TYR A 119 13.86 1.57 -13.78
CA TYR A 119 12.62 0.81 -13.94
C TYR A 119 11.74 1.30 -15.08
N ARG A 120 12.13 2.38 -15.76
CA ARG A 120 11.27 3.07 -16.73
C ARG A 120 10.86 2.14 -17.88
N ASP A 121 11.76 1.31 -18.37
CA ASP A 121 11.50 0.45 -19.53
C ASP A 121 10.59 -0.74 -19.19
N VAL A 122 10.47 -1.09 -17.91
CA VAL A 122 9.69 -2.25 -17.45
C VAL A 122 8.39 -1.89 -16.75
N GLY A 123 8.22 -0.62 -16.36
CA GLY A 123 7.06 -0.12 -15.61
C GLY A 123 7.35 0.07 -14.12
N GLN A 124 6.47 0.79 -13.43
CA GLN A 124 6.67 1.13 -12.03
C GLN A 124 6.55 -0.12 -11.15
N PRO A 125 7.49 -0.39 -10.23
CA PRO A 125 7.30 -1.44 -9.23
C PRO A 125 6.03 -1.20 -8.39
N VAL A 126 5.24 -2.26 -8.24
CA VAL A 126 4.03 -2.31 -7.40
C VAL A 126 4.27 -3.34 -6.31
N LEU A 127 4.32 -2.89 -5.06
CA LEU A 127 4.54 -3.74 -3.90
C LEU A 127 3.20 -4.12 -3.29
N VAL A 128 2.89 -5.41 -3.27
CA VAL A 128 1.62 -5.95 -2.79
C VAL A 128 1.90 -6.82 -1.55
N PRO A 129 1.88 -6.23 -0.33
CA PRO A 129 1.94 -7.00 0.89
C PRO A 129 0.76 -7.96 1.02
N GLY A 130 1.06 -9.20 1.39
CA GLY A 130 0.08 -10.12 1.97
C GLY A 130 -0.14 -9.83 3.46
N ASP A 131 -0.34 -10.89 4.22
CA ASP A 131 -0.40 -10.85 5.69
C ASP A 131 0.81 -11.53 6.34
N MET A 132 0.79 -11.70 7.67
CA MET A 132 1.90 -12.27 8.44
C MET A 132 2.22 -13.74 8.10
N GLY A 133 1.29 -14.47 7.49
CA GLY A 133 1.43 -15.88 7.15
C GLY A 133 1.33 -16.17 5.67
N THR A 134 1.06 -15.20 4.81
CA THR A 134 0.88 -15.40 3.36
C THR A 134 1.99 -14.76 2.55
N ALA A 135 1.98 -15.02 1.24
CA ALA A 135 2.96 -14.45 0.33
C ALA A 135 2.78 -12.94 0.18
N SER A 136 3.85 -12.26 -0.21
CA SER A 136 3.78 -10.91 -0.78
C SER A 136 4.19 -10.97 -2.25
N TYR A 137 3.90 -9.91 -3.02
CA TYR A 137 4.25 -9.85 -4.44
C TYR A 137 4.95 -8.56 -4.81
N VAL A 138 5.89 -8.67 -5.76
CA VAL A 138 6.32 -7.56 -6.61
C VAL A 138 5.66 -7.74 -7.97
N LEU A 139 4.97 -6.70 -8.41
CA LEU A 139 4.43 -6.56 -9.75
C LEU A 139 5.06 -5.32 -10.43
N VAL A 140 4.77 -5.11 -11.70
CA VAL A 140 5.05 -3.84 -12.40
C VAL A 140 3.80 -3.30 -13.06
N GLY A 141 3.66 -1.97 -13.08
CA GLY A 141 2.58 -1.28 -13.78
C GLY A 141 2.65 -1.47 -15.29
N THR A 142 1.52 -1.28 -15.96
CA THR A 142 1.32 -1.57 -17.39
C THR A 142 0.69 -0.38 -18.11
N SER A 143 0.72 -0.40 -19.45
CA SER A 143 -0.01 0.58 -20.26
C SER A 143 -1.52 0.44 -20.06
N ASP A 144 -2.04 -0.78 -19.99
CA ASP A 144 -3.46 -1.05 -19.73
C ASP A 144 -3.93 -0.41 -18.42
N ALA A 145 -3.09 -0.41 -17.37
CA ALA A 145 -3.41 0.30 -16.14
C ALA A 145 -3.58 1.82 -16.35
N MET A 146 -2.77 2.43 -17.22
CA MET A 146 -2.89 3.85 -17.54
C MET A 146 -4.22 4.17 -18.21
N GLU A 147 -4.73 3.26 -19.04
CA GLU A 147 -5.97 3.42 -19.81
C GLU A 147 -7.21 3.10 -18.97
N GLU A 148 -7.18 1.98 -18.24
CA GLU A 148 -8.36 1.42 -17.57
C GLU A 148 -8.55 1.90 -16.12
N SER A 149 -7.48 2.32 -15.45
CA SER A 149 -7.49 2.55 -14.00
C SER A 149 -6.72 3.78 -13.54
N PHE A 150 -6.42 4.71 -14.44
CA PHE A 150 -5.60 5.89 -14.13
C PHE A 150 -4.24 5.51 -13.51
N GLY A 151 -3.61 4.48 -14.07
CA GLY A 151 -2.36 3.91 -13.60
C GLY A 151 -2.47 3.41 -12.16
N THR A 152 -3.46 2.57 -11.86
CA THR A 152 -3.75 2.09 -10.49
C THR A 152 -3.93 0.57 -10.44
N CYS A 153 -3.45 -0.05 -9.36
CA CYS A 153 -3.60 -1.48 -9.06
C CYS A 153 -3.99 -1.69 -7.58
N CYS A 154 -4.17 -2.95 -7.17
CA CYS A 154 -4.39 -3.33 -5.78
C CYS A 154 -3.22 -2.94 -4.86
N HIS A 155 -3.46 -2.98 -3.54
CA HIS A 155 -2.41 -2.78 -2.53
C HIS A 155 -2.11 -4.03 -1.70
N GLY A 156 -3.02 -5.00 -1.65
CA GLY A 156 -2.93 -6.16 -0.77
C GLY A 156 -4.24 -6.95 -0.80
N ALA A 157 -4.33 -7.99 0.02
CA ALA A 157 -5.46 -8.92 0.02
C ALA A 157 -6.79 -8.24 0.42
N GLY A 158 -6.74 -7.22 1.27
CA GLY A 158 -7.93 -6.62 1.87
C GLY A 158 -8.58 -7.53 2.93
N ARG A 159 -9.23 -6.92 3.91
CA ARG A 159 -9.84 -7.66 5.02
C ARG A 159 -11.18 -8.27 4.62
N LYS A 160 -11.43 -9.51 5.02
CA LYS A 160 -12.75 -10.15 5.03
C LYS A 160 -13.41 -10.16 6.41
N MET A 161 -12.64 -9.85 7.46
CA MET A 161 -13.12 -9.82 8.85
C MET A 161 -12.73 -8.53 9.58
N SER A 162 -13.65 -7.99 10.37
CA SER A 162 -13.35 -6.85 11.26
C SER A 162 -12.32 -7.24 12.32
N ARG A 163 -11.56 -6.26 12.82
CA ARG A 163 -10.57 -6.51 13.89
C ARG A 163 -11.18 -7.08 15.16
N ALA A 164 -12.36 -6.56 15.54
CA ALA A 164 -13.09 -7.04 16.71
C ALA A 164 -13.55 -8.50 16.55
N ALA A 165 -14.00 -8.90 15.37
CA ALA A 165 -14.36 -10.29 15.10
C ALA A 165 -13.13 -11.20 15.08
N ALA A 166 -12.00 -10.76 14.52
CA ALA A 166 -10.75 -11.52 14.51
C ALA A 166 -10.25 -11.80 15.94
N ARG A 167 -10.21 -10.77 16.80
CA ARG A 167 -9.81 -10.92 18.22
C ARG A 167 -10.67 -11.91 19.00
N LYS A 168 -11.97 -12.00 18.68
CA LYS A 168 -12.88 -12.95 19.35
C LYS A 168 -12.68 -14.38 18.92
N ARG A 169 -12.24 -14.60 17.66
CA ARG A 169 -12.12 -15.94 17.07
C ARG A 169 -10.71 -16.50 17.16
N ILE A 170 -9.69 -15.64 17.19
CA ILE A 170 -8.30 -16.03 16.97
C ILE A 170 -7.49 -15.80 18.23
N HIS A 171 -6.84 -16.87 18.69
CA HIS A 171 -5.97 -16.82 19.87
C HIS A 171 -4.53 -16.56 19.42
N GLY A 172 -3.98 -15.40 19.78
CA GLY A 172 -2.65 -14.98 19.31
C GLY A 172 -1.51 -15.95 19.66
N ARG A 173 -1.60 -16.67 20.79
CA ARG A 173 -0.60 -17.70 21.15
C ARG A 173 -0.62 -18.87 20.17
N THR A 174 -1.81 -19.37 19.85
CA THR A 174 -2.00 -20.46 18.87
C THR A 174 -1.51 -20.03 17.50
N LEU A 175 -1.92 -18.84 17.04
CA LEU A 175 -1.49 -18.28 15.76
C LEU A 175 0.04 -18.15 15.68
N ARG A 176 0.70 -17.71 16.75
CA ARG A 176 2.17 -17.66 16.79
C ARG A 176 2.77 -19.04 16.60
N SER A 177 2.30 -20.04 17.36
CA SER A 177 2.80 -21.41 17.25
C SER A 177 2.59 -22.00 15.86
N GLU A 178 1.45 -21.73 15.21
CA GLU A 178 1.16 -22.16 13.84
C GLU A 178 2.11 -21.52 12.82
N LEU A 179 2.39 -20.22 12.94
CA LEU A 179 3.34 -19.53 12.07
C LEU A 179 4.76 -20.04 12.27
N GLU A 180 5.18 -20.25 13.52
CA GLU A 180 6.51 -20.78 13.84
C GLU A 180 6.67 -22.23 13.35
N ALA A 181 5.63 -23.06 13.46
CA ALA A 181 5.61 -24.42 12.90
C ALA A 181 5.73 -24.42 11.36
N ARG A 182 5.32 -23.34 10.69
CA ARG A 182 5.49 -23.13 9.24
C ARG A 182 6.85 -22.51 8.88
N GLY A 183 7.75 -22.32 9.85
CA GLY A 183 9.07 -21.73 9.66
C GLY A 183 9.07 -20.20 9.58
N ILE A 184 8.04 -19.54 10.10
CA ILE A 184 7.94 -18.07 10.15
C ILE A 184 8.21 -17.61 11.59
N HIS A 185 9.35 -16.95 11.80
CA HIS A 185 9.70 -16.43 13.13
C HIS A 185 8.92 -15.17 13.47
N VAL A 186 8.18 -15.17 14.58
CA VAL A 186 7.30 -14.06 14.95
C VAL A 186 7.83 -13.32 16.17
N ARG A 187 7.88 -11.99 16.09
CA ARG A 187 8.03 -11.08 17.24
C ARG A 187 6.88 -10.09 17.21
N ALA A 188 6.10 -10.04 18.29
CA ALA A 188 4.93 -9.19 18.39
C ALA A 188 4.95 -8.40 19.69
N GLY A 189 4.62 -7.10 19.64
CA GLY A 189 4.46 -6.25 20.81
C GLY A 189 3.30 -6.69 21.71
N SER A 190 2.26 -7.30 21.13
CA SER A 190 1.17 -7.93 21.88
C SER A 190 0.55 -9.13 21.14
N LEU A 191 0.07 -10.11 21.90
CA LEU A 191 -0.67 -11.26 21.33
C LEU A 191 -2.02 -10.84 20.74
N ALA A 192 -2.65 -9.80 21.28
CA ALA A 192 -3.91 -9.26 20.79
C ALA A 192 -3.74 -8.58 19.41
N GLY A 193 -2.67 -7.80 19.22
CA GLY A 193 -2.34 -7.20 17.92
C GLY A 193 -1.96 -8.24 16.87
N LEU A 194 -1.32 -9.34 17.28
CA LEU A 194 -1.07 -10.48 16.41
C LEU A 194 -2.39 -11.12 15.92
N ALA A 195 -3.36 -11.34 16.82
CA ALA A 195 -4.66 -11.91 16.46
C ALA A 195 -5.50 -11.03 15.52
N GLU A 196 -5.40 -9.70 15.61
CA GLU A 196 -6.12 -8.79 14.70
C GLU A 196 -5.71 -8.92 13.24
N GLU A 197 -4.50 -9.40 13.01
CA GLU A 197 -3.82 -9.37 11.74
C GLU A 197 -3.59 -10.77 11.18
N ALA A 198 -4.27 -11.75 11.77
CA ALA A 198 -4.22 -13.15 11.37
C ALA A 198 -4.55 -13.34 9.88
N PRO A 199 -3.94 -14.33 9.20
CA PRO A 199 -4.19 -14.63 7.79
C PRO A 199 -5.68 -14.81 7.47
N ASP A 200 -6.42 -15.51 8.34
CA ASP A 200 -7.85 -15.76 8.20
C ASP A 200 -8.73 -14.50 8.23
N ALA A 201 -8.18 -13.35 8.62
CA ALA A 201 -8.89 -12.07 8.55
C ALA A 201 -8.84 -11.41 7.16
N TYR A 202 -8.01 -11.94 6.25
CA TYR A 202 -7.74 -11.41 4.92
C TYR A 202 -8.29 -12.32 3.82
N LYS A 203 -8.46 -11.76 2.60
CA LYS A 203 -8.68 -12.57 1.39
C LYS A 203 -7.40 -13.30 1.01
N ASP A 204 -7.48 -14.23 0.06
CA ASP A 204 -6.28 -14.82 -0.50
C ASP A 204 -5.55 -13.78 -1.37
N ILE A 205 -4.27 -13.57 -1.09
CA ILE A 205 -3.41 -12.66 -1.84
C ILE A 205 -3.09 -13.19 -3.23
N ASP A 206 -2.99 -14.51 -3.38
CA ASP A 206 -2.69 -15.16 -4.66
C ASP A 206 -3.85 -14.91 -5.65
N ASP A 207 -5.10 -15.00 -5.18
CA ASP A 207 -6.30 -14.67 -5.96
C ASP A 207 -6.34 -13.19 -6.37
N VAL A 208 -6.12 -12.28 -5.42
CA VAL A 208 -6.13 -10.83 -5.69
C VAL A 208 -5.08 -10.46 -6.74
N VAL A 209 -3.88 -11.03 -6.63
CA VAL A 209 -2.80 -10.81 -7.60
C VAL A 209 -3.13 -11.43 -8.95
N GLN A 210 -3.74 -12.61 -8.98
CA GLN A 210 -4.13 -13.26 -10.23
C GLN A 210 -5.17 -12.45 -11.00
N VAL A 211 -6.15 -11.83 -10.31
CA VAL A 211 -7.15 -10.97 -10.94
C VAL A 211 -6.51 -9.73 -11.57
N VAL A 212 -5.68 -8.98 -10.83
CA VAL A 212 -5.06 -7.76 -11.38
C VAL A 212 -4.08 -8.08 -12.51
N HIS A 213 -3.45 -9.25 -12.47
CA HIS A 213 -2.59 -9.72 -13.55
C HIS A 213 -3.39 -10.11 -14.80
N GLY A 214 -4.46 -10.89 -14.64
CA GLY A 214 -5.33 -11.28 -15.74
C GLY A 214 -6.06 -10.10 -16.37
N ALA A 215 -6.38 -9.07 -15.59
CA ALA A 215 -6.97 -7.82 -16.08
C ALA A 215 -5.96 -6.86 -16.73
N GLY A 216 -4.68 -7.24 -16.84
CA GLY A 216 -3.65 -6.41 -17.46
C GLY A 216 -3.19 -5.22 -16.60
N LEU A 217 -3.77 -4.95 -15.43
CA LEU A 217 -3.47 -3.75 -14.61
C LEU A 217 -2.09 -3.77 -13.93
N ALA A 218 -1.49 -4.95 -13.74
CA ALA A 218 -0.11 -5.09 -13.30
C ALA A 218 0.43 -6.47 -13.68
N ARG A 219 1.73 -6.57 -14.01
CA ARG A 219 2.37 -7.84 -14.37
C ARG A 219 3.15 -8.43 -13.21
N LYS A 220 2.95 -9.72 -12.91
CA LYS A 220 3.72 -10.46 -11.89
C LYS A 220 5.21 -10.44 -12.21
N VAL A 221 6.02 -10.15 -11.18
CA VAL A 221 7.50 -10.21 -11.26
C VAL A 221 8.05 -11.23 -10.28
N ALA A 222 7.67 -11.13 -9.00
CA ALA A 222 8.17 -12.03 -7.96
C ALA A 222 7.11 -12.29 -6.90
N ARG A 223 7.13 -13.51 -6.34
CA ARG A 223 6.37 -13.90 -5.15
C ARG A 223 7.33 -14.12 -4.00
N LEU A 224 7.09 -13.46 -2.86
CA LEU A 224 7.93 -13.54 -1.68
C LEU A 224 7.25 -14.36 -0.60
N ARG A 225 8.02 -15.20 0.09
CA ARG A 225 7.57 -15.96 1.25
C ARG A 225 8.15 -15.33 2.52
N PRO A 226 7.34 -15.06 3.56
CA PRO A 226 7.86 -14.54 4.82
C PRO A 226 8.72 -15.59 5.52
N LEU A 227 9.85 -15.15 6.10
CA LEU A 227 10.69 -15.95 6.99
C LEU A 227 10.61 -15.44 8.44
N ALA A 228 10.35 -14.15 8.60
CA ALA A 228 10.18 -13.51 9.89
C ALA A 228 9.15 -12.38 9.80
N VAL A 229 8.42 -12.16 10.89
CA VAL A 229 7.45 -11.08 11.05
C VAL A 229 7.73 -10.35 12.35
N MET A 230 7.96 -9.04 12.26
CA MET A 230 7.99 -8.13 13.39
C MET A 230 6.73 -7.27 13.36
N LYS A 231 5.92 -7.36 14.42
CA LYS A 231 4.66 -6.63 14.54
C LYS A 231 4.66 -5.77 15.81
N GLY A 232 4.48 -4.47 15.62
CA GLY A 232 4.23 -3.51 16.71
C GLY A 232 2.87 -3.68 17.34
#